data_AF-A0A2T6KWY3-F1
#
_entry.id   AF-A0A2T6KWY3-F1
#
_cell.length_a   1.000
_cell.length_b   1.000
_cell.length_c   1.000
_cell.angle_alpha   90.00
_cell.angle_beta   90.00
_cell.angle_gamma   90.00
#
_symmetry.space_group_name_H-M   'P 1'
#
loop_
_entity.id
_entity.type
_entity.pdbx_description
1 polymer ?
#
loop_
_entity_poly.entity_id
_entity_poly.type
_entity_poly.pdbx_seq_one_letter_code
_entity_poly.pdbx_strand_id
1 'polypeptide(L)'
;MDDRDVLTPSGDRRDLTVRELAHRWWRPATVVLVLTAAVLWRLVAPGLGAPPNLEIATAATFLAVLLLRNRWAAVVPFAVVAVSDAVLGNTQIMWFTWSAWAVVGAGAILARHLRGPSRYAAALGVGVAGSLWFFAWTNFGVWLMDGLYPSTLDGLLASYVAGLPFLRTMLLGNLVLVPLAAVVAGLVERAEASALTAPAPAKG
;
A
#
# COMPACT_ATOMS: atom_id res chain seq x y z
N MET A 1 2.25 -19.99 -30.34
CA MET A 1 1.89 -19.75 -28.94
C MET A 1 0.61 -18.93 -29.01
N ASP A 2 -0.52 -19.54 -28.69
CA ASP A 2 -1.88 -18.97 -28.89
C ASP A 2 -2.13 -17.85 -27.86
N ASP A 3 -2.85 -16.79 -28.24
CA ASP A 3 -3.22 -15.69 -27.33
C ASP A 3 -4.01 -16.22 -26.12
N ARG A 4 -4.67 -17.38 -26.25
CA ARG A 4 -5.37 -18.06 -25.17
C ARG A 4 -4.47 -18.63 -24.09
N ASP A 5 -3.23 -19.00 -24.42
CA ASP A 5 -2.26 -19.54 -23.44
C ASP A 5 -1.72 -18.46 -22.50
N VAL A 6 -1.82 -17.18 -22.88
CA VAL A 6 -1.47 -16.03 -22.04
C VAL A 6 -2.63 -15.62 -21.13
N LEU A 7 -3.86 -15.94 -21.55
CA LEU A 7 -5.10 -15.61 -20.86
C LEU A 7 -5.53 -16.68 -19.86
N THR A 8 -5.07 -17.93 -20.01
CA THR A 8 -5.25 -18.97 -18.99
C THR A 8 -4.42 -18.60 -17.76
N PRO A 9 -5.04 -18.35 -16.59
CA PRO A 9 -4.32 -18.42 -15.35
C PRO A 9 -3.92 -19.88 -15.26
N SER A 10 -2.64 -20.18 -15.44
CA SER A 10 -2.10 -21.38 -14.82
C SER A 10 -2.66 -21.34 -13.39
N GLY A 11 -3.38 -22.38 -12.95
CA GLY A 11 -3.80 -22.53 -11.55
C GLY A 11 -2.63 -22.58 -10.56
N ASP A 12 -1.45 -22.20 -11.02
CA ASP A 12 -0.19 -22.12 -10.36
C ASP A 12 -0.03 -20.76 -9.66
N ARG A 13 0.57 -20.83 -8.47
CA ARG A 13 0.81 -19.74 -7.51
C ARG A 13 1.88 -18.74 -8.00
N ARG A 14 2.08 -18.66 -9.31
CA ARG A 14 3.14 -17.93 -9.98
C ARG A 14 2.83 -16.44 -10.03
N ASP A 15 3.88 -15.66 -9.87
CA ASP A 15 3.88 -14.21 -10.10
C ASP A 15 3.68 -13.93 -11.60
N LEU A 16 2.94 -12.85 -11.92
CA LEU A 16 2.76 -12.42 -13.29
C LEU A 16 4.10 -11.97 -13.88
N THR A 17 4.40 -12.38 -15.11
CA THR A 17 5.58 -11.90 -15.83
C THR A 17 5.37 -10.46 -16.32
N VAL A 18 6.45 -9.76 -16.64
CA VAL A 18 6.37 -8.39 -17.21
C VAL A 18 5.58 -8.38 -18.52
N ARG A 19 5.72 -9.43 -19.34
CA ARG A 19 4.98 -9.58 -20.59
C ARG A 19 3.48 -9.74 -20.36
N GLU A 20 3.09 -10.55 -19.38
CA GLU A 20 1.68 -10.72 -18.99
C GLU A 20 1.08 -9.40 -18.44
N LEU A 21 1.85 -8.64 -17.66
CA LEU A 21 1.44 -7.31 -17.20
C LEU A 21 1.31 -6.30 -18.34
N ALA A 22 2.16 -6.38 -19.36
CA ALA A 22 2.05 -5.54 -20.55
C ALA A 22 0.78 -5.84 -21.35
N HIS A 23 0.38 -7.11 -21.47
CA HIS A 23 -0.92 -7.46 -22.06
C HIS A 23 -2.10 -7.02 -21.18
N ARG A 24 -1.98 -7.19 -19.85
CA ARG A 24 -2.96 -6.73 -18.86
C ARG A 24 -2.66 -5.30 -18.41
N TRP A 25 -2.34 -4.41 -19.35
CA TRP A 25 -1.85 -3.05 -19.08
C TRP A 25 -2.74 -2.22 -18.15
N TRP A 26 -4.04 -2.53 -18.10
CA TRP A 26 -4.98 -1.87 -17.21
C TRP A 26 -4.62 -2.08 -15.73
N ARG A 27 -4.00 -3.22 -15.34
CA ARG A 27 -3.55 -3.48 -13.97
C ARG A 27 -2.48 -2.48 -13.52
N PRO A 28 -1.31 -2.36 -14.20
CA PRO A 28 -0.34 -1.33 -13.87
C PRO A 28 -0.87 0.09 -14.05
N ALA A 29 -1.74 0.34 -15.04
CA ALA A 29 -2.36 1.66 -15.20
C ALA A 29 -3.22 2.05 -13.98
N THR A 30 -4.06 1.14 -13.47
CA THR A 30 -4.84 1.36 -12.24
C THR A 30 -3.94 1.60 -11.04
N VAL A 31 -2.84 0.85 -10.93
CA VAL A 31 -1.88 1.04 -9.84
C VAL A 31 -1.23 2.42 -9.90
N VAL A 32 -0.76 2.84 -11.08
CA VAL A 32 -0.24 4.20 -11.28
C VAL A 32 -1.27 5.24 -10.90
N LEU A 33 -2.52 5.09 -11.36
CA LEU A 33 -3.61 6.02 -11.05
C LEU A 33 -3.86 6.15 -9.54
N VAL A 34 -3.99 5.04 -8.82
CA VAL A 34 -4.26 5.05 -7.37
C VAL A 34 -3.09 5.66 -6.60
N LEU A 35 -1.86 5.43 -7.03
CA LEU A 35 -0.68 6.00 -6.39
C LEU A 35 -0.52 7.49 -6.69
N THR A 36 -0.80 7.92 -7.92
CA THR A 36 -0.88 9.34 -8.26
C THR A 36 -1.95 10.02 -7.41
N ALA A 37 -3.13 9.41 -7.25
CA ALA A 37 -4.16 9.91 -6.34
C ALA A 37 -3.67 9.99 -4.89
N ALA A 38 -2.86 9.02 -4.43
CA ALA A 38 -2.25 9.06 -3.10
C ALA A 38 -1.27 10.22 -2.91
N VAL A 39 -0.42 10.49 -3.91
CA VAL A 39 0.47 11.65 -3.90
C VAL A 39 -0.34 12.95 -3.91
N LEU A 40 -1.31 13.07 -4.81
CA LEU A 40 -2.16 14.25 -4.91
C LEU A 40 -2.90 14.50 -3.60
N TRP A 41 -3.44 13.45 -2.97
CA TRP A 41 -4.04 13.53 -1.65
C TRP A 41 -3.06 14.10 -0.63
N ARG A 42 -1.83 13.60 -0.58
CA ARG A 42 -0.77 14.12 0.31
C ARG A 42 -0.51 15.62 0.08
N LEU A 43 -0.60 16.11 -1.15
CA LEU A 43 -0.40 17.53 -1.49
C LEU A 43 -1.59 18.42 -1.07
N VAL A 44 -2.83 17.96 -1.25
CA VAL A 44 -4.02 18.80 -1.06
C VAL A 44 -4.65 18.68 0.32
N ALA A 45 -4.49 17.52 0.99
CA ALA A 45 -5.14 17.21 2.26
C ALA A 45 -4.91 18.29 3.35
N PRO A 46 -3.69 18.83 3.54
CA PRO A 46 -3.47 19.90 4.50
C PRO A 46 -4.30 21.17 4.19
N GLY A 47 -4.40 21.55 2.91
CA GLY A 47 -5.16 22.72 2.47
C GLY A 47 -6.68 22.54 2.58
N LEU A 48 -7.16 21.29 2.62
CA LEU A 48 -8.57 20.95 2.81
C LEU A 48 -8.96 20.79 4.28
N GLY A 49 -8.03 20.97 5.23
CA GLY A 49 -8.29 20.71 6.64
C GLY A 49 -8.53 19.23 6.96
N ALA A 50 -8.02 18.33 6.11
CA ALA A 50 -8.15 16.90 6.35
C ALA A 50 -7.42 16.50 7.64
N PRO A 51 -7.89 15.45 8.35
CA PRO A 51 -7.23 14.97 9.54
C PRO A 51 -5.75 14.61 9.27
N PRO A 52 -4.83 14.97 10.19
CA PRO A 52 -3.41 14.73 9.99
C PRO A 52 -3.11 13.22 9.93
N ASN A 53 -2.21 12.82 9.04
CA ASN A 53 -1.88 11.41 8.75
C ASN A 53 -3.08 10.53 8.32
N LEU A 54 -4.17 11.12 7.82
CA LEU A 54 -5.11 10.36 7.00
C LEU A 54 -4.43 10.08 5.66
N GLU A 55 -3.78 8.93 5.56
CA GLU A 55 -2.86 8.59 4.48
C GLU A 55 -3.45 7.44 3.66
N ILE A 56 -3.47 7.56 2.33
CA ILE A 56 -4.07 6.56 1.43
C ILE A 56 -3.04 5.69 0.69
N ALA A 57 -1.76 6.05 0.73
CA ALA A 57 -0.67 5.28 0.14
C ALA A 57 -0.46 3.92 0.81
N THR A 58 -0.79 3.72 2.09
CA THR A 58 -0.77 2.36 2.69
C THR A 58 -1.71 1.42 1.92
N ALA A 59 -2.95 1.86 1.71
CA ALA A 59 -3.94 1.09 0.98
C ALA A 59 -3.59 1.00 -0.52
N ALA A 60 -3.08 2.08 -1.12
CA ALA A 60 -2.60 2.08 -2.50
C ALA A 60 -1.46 1.08 -2.71
N THR A 61 -0.51 1.04 -1.77
CA THR A 61 0.62 0.09 -1.73
C THR A 61 0.11 -1.33 -1.65
N PHE A 62 -0.78 -1.60 -0.70
CA PHE A 62 -1.36 -2.92 -0.52
C PHE A 62 -2.11 -3.37 -1.78
N LEU A 63 -2.94 -2.49 -2.36
CA LEU A 63 -3.65 -2.73 -3.61
C LEU A 63 -2.68 -3.00 -4.77
N ALA A 64 -1.61 -2.22 -4.89
CA ALA A 64 -0.60 -2.36 -5.93
C ALA A 64 0.07 -3.73 -5.88
N VAL A 65 0.48 -4.16 -4.69
CA VAL A 65 1.08 -5.48 -4.46
C VAL A 65 0.11 -6.61 -4.85
N LEU A 66 -1.17 -6.47 -4.50
CA LEU A 66 -2.20 -7.47 -4.82
C LEU A 66 -2.57 -7.49 -6.31
N LEU A 67 -2.69 -6.34 -6.97
CA LEU A 67 -3.10 -6.24 -8.38
C LEU A 67 -1.97 -6.62 -9.34
N LEU A 68 -0.74 -6.23 -9.06
CA LEU A 68 0.38 -6.55 -9.95
C LEU A 68 0.81 -8.00 -9.84
N ARG A 69 0.62 -8.66 -8.68
CA ARG A 69 1.07 -10.04 -8.42
C ARG A 69 2.50 -10.30 -8.93
N ASN A 70 3.37 -9.32 -8.78
CA ASN A 70 4.73 -9.34 -9.31
C ASN A 70 5.68 -8.83 -8.22
N ARG A 71 6.87 -9.44 -8.09
CA ARG A 71 7.88 -9.04 -7.10
C ARG A 71 8.25 -7.55 -7.15
N TRP A 72 8.23 -6.94 -8.33
CA TRP A 72 8.52 -5.52 -8.53
C TRP A 72 7.44 -4.58 -7.99
N ALA A 73 6.24 -5.09 -7.70
CA ALA A 73 5.17 -4.31 -7.06
C ALA A 73 5.58 -3.76 -5.69
N ALA A 74 6.56 -4.41 -5.04
CA ALA A 74 7.18 -3.94 -3.80
C ALA A 74 7.89 -2.60 -3.92
N VAL A 75 8.44 -2.29 -5.10
CA VAL A 75 9.25 -1.09 -5.35
C VAL A 75 8.35 0.13 -5.61
N VAL A 76 7.16 -0.12 -6.14
CA VAL A 76 6.23 0.91 -6.59
C VAL A 76 5.86 1.93 -5.47
N PRO A 77 5.54 1.52 -4.22
CA PRO A 77 5.33 2.44 -3.10
C PRO A 77 6.50 3.37 -2.81
N PHE A 78 7.73 2.85 -2.88
CA PHE A 78 8.93 3.64 -2.60
C PHE A 78 9.19 4.67 -3.68
N ALA A 79 8.95 4.31 -4.94
CA ALA A 79 9.06 5.27 -6.04
C ALA A 79 8.11 6.47 -5.82
N VAL A 80 6.92 6.21 -5.29
CA VAL A 80 5.90 7.22 -5.04
C VAL A 80 6.28 8.14 -3.87
N VAL A 81 6.72 7.57 -2.75
CA VAL A 81 7.19 8.35 -1.60
C VAL A 81 8.42 9.17 -1.99
N ALA A 82 9.39 8.57 -2.70
CA ALA A 82 10.59 9.25 -3.17
C ALA A 82 10.27 10.43 -4.10
N VAL A 83 9.34 10.25 -5.05
CA VAL A 83 8.89 11.34 -5.93
C VAL A 83 8.18 12.43 -5.12
N SER A 84 7.29 12.06 -4.20
CA SER A 84 6.56 13.05 -3.40
C SER A 84 7.49 13.86 -2.48
N ASP A 85 8.50 13.22 -1.88
CA ASP A 85 9.48 13.87 -1.02
C ASP A 85 10.46 14.74 -1.84
N ALA A 86 10.78 14.35 -3.07
CA ALA A 86 11.58 15.19 -3.97
C ALA A 86 10.85 16.49 -4.38
N VAL A 87 9.51 16.47 -4.41
CA VAL A 87 8.69 17.65 -4.72
C VAL A 87 8.41 18.49 -3.48
N LEU A 88 8.05 17.87 -2.36
CA LEU A 88 7.67 18.56 -1.12
C LEU A 88 8.86 19.01 -0.26
N GLY A 89 10.04 18.42 -0.48
CA GLY A 89 11.14 18.47 0.46
C GLY A 89 10.92 17.53 1.65
N ASN A 90 12.01 17.09 2.28
CA ASN A 90 11.97 16.26 3.48
C ASN A 90 13.16 16.57 4.40
N THR A 91 13.07 16.22 5.68
CA THR A 91 14.15 16.36 6.67
C THR A 91 14.85 15.02 6.90
N GLN A 92 15.79 14.96 7.86
CA GLN A 92 16.45 13.71 8.26
C GLN A 92 15.45 12.63 8.74
N ILE A 93 14.21 13.00 9.10
CA ILE A 93 13.15 12.05 9.44
C ILE A 93 12.78 11.12 8.27
N MET A 94 13.18 11.46 7.04
CA MET A 94 12.98 10.62 5.85
C MET A 94 13.49 9.19 6.07
N TRP A 95 14.61 9.00 6.78
CA TRP A 95 15.18 7.68 7.00
C TRP A 95 14.25 6.78 7.82
N PHE A 96 13.59 7.35 8.83
CA PHE A 96 12.62 6.63 9.66
C PHE A 96 11.31 6.36 8.92
N THR A 97 10.82 7.35 8.17
CA THR A 97 9.57 7.18 7.40
C THR A 97 9.76 6.15 6.29
N TRP A 98 10.84 6.21 5.51
CA TRP A 98 11.13 5.26 4.43
C TRP A 98 11.34 3.84 4.94
N SER A 99 12.08 3.66 6.04
CA SER A 99 12.29 2.33 6.62
C SER A 99 11.02 1.76 7.25
N ALA A 100 10.15 2.60 7.84
CA ALA A 100 8.84 2.16 8.30
C ALA A 100 7.96 1.67 7.14
N TRP A 101 7.93 2.43 6.04
CA TRP A 101 7.24 2.03 4.81
C TRP A 101 7.79 0.72 4.23
N ALA A 102 9.10 0.48 4.35
CA ALA A 102 9.69 -0.78 3.92
C ALA A 102 9.15 -1.99 4.67
N VAL A 103 9.00 -1.87 5.99
CA VAL A 103 8.43 -2.95 6.82
C VAL A 103 6.95 -3.17 6.48
N VAL A 104 6.17 -2.10 6.29
CA VAL A 104 4.75 -2.20 5.87
C VAL A 104 4.63 -2.87 4.50
N GLY A 105 5.47 -2.46 3.54
CA GLY A 105 5.54 -3.05 2.20
C GLY A 105 5.91 -4.54 2.25
N ALA A 106 6.88 -4.94 3.08
CA ALA A 106 7.23 -6.33 3.28
C ALA A 106 6.05 -7.16 3.81
N GLY A 107 5.28 -6.62 4.76
CA GLY A 107 4.05 -7.23 5.24
C GLY A 107 3.00 -7.41 4.13
N ALA A 108 2.84 -6.41 3.26
CA ALA A 108 1.95 -6.49 2.10
C ALA A 108 2.38 -7.57 1.10
N ILE A 109 3.69 -7.70 0.83
CA ILE A 109 4.24 -8.73 -0.05
C ILE A 109 3.96 -10.11 0.53
N LEU A 110 4.15 -10.31 1.82
CA LEU A 110 3.86 -11.59 2.46
C LEU A 110 2.35 -11.92 2.37
N ALA A 111 1.49 -10.93 2.60
CA ALA A 111 0.05 -11.09 2.53
C ALA A 111 -0.46 -11.39 1.10
N ARG A 112 0.30 -11.06 0.05
CA ARG A 112 -0.15 -11.17 -1.35
C ARG A 112 -0.43 -12.60 -1.81
N HIS A 113 0.17 -13.59 -1.15
CA HIS A 113 -0.03 -15.01 -1.44
C HIS A 113 -1.29 -15.59 -0.80
N LEU A 114 -1.91 -14.86 0.14
CA LEU A 114 -3.13 -15.28 0.81
C LEU A 114 -4.37 -15.03 -0.06
N ARG A 115 -5.42 -15.83 0.15
CA ARG A 115 -6.71 -15.76 -0.55
C ARG A 115 -7.85 -15.96 0.45
N GLY A 116 -9.06 -15.60 0.03
CA GLY A 116 -10.27 -15.79 0.84
C GLY A 116 -10.18 -15.10 2.22
N PRO A 117 -10.75 -15.69 3.28
CA PRO A 117 -10.76 -15.12 4.63
C PRO A 117 -9.36 -14.74 5.15
N SER A 118 -8.34 -15.56 4.89
CA SER A 118 -6.97 -15.30 5.35
C SER A 118 -6.36 -14.03 4.75
N ARG A 119 -6.73 -13.66 3.51
CA ARG A 119 -6.28 -12.39 2.90
C ARG A 119 -6.86 -11.20 3.67
N TYR A 120 -8.14 -11.23 4.02
CA TYR A 120 -8.78 -10.12 4.72
C TYR A 120 -8.25 -9.98 6.14
N ALA A 121 -8.03 -11.09 6.84
CA ALA A 121 -7.36 -11.10 8.13
C ALA A 121 -5.95 -10.51 8.05
N ALA A 122 -5.17 -10.86 7.02
CA ALA A 122 -3.85 -10.29 6.81
C ALA A 122 -3.89 -8.80 6.43
N ALA A 123 -4.88 -8.37 5.64
CA ALA A 123 -5.08 -6.95 5.32
C ALA A 123 -5.36 -6.13 6.58
N LEU A 124 -6.22 -6.62 7.48
CA LEU A 124 -6.45 -6.03 8.80
C LEU A 124 -5.18 -6.03 9.65
N GLY A 125 -4.45 -7.15 9.68
CA GLY A 125 -3.19 -7.28 10.39
C GLY A 125 -2.14 -6.27 9.92
N VAL A 126 -1.98 -6.10 8.60
CA VAL A 126 -1.07 -5.10 8.00
C VAL A 126 -1.55 -3.68 8.33
N GLY A 127 -2.85 -3.41 8.25
CA GLY A 127 -3.40 -2.11 8.62
C GLY A 127 -3.13 -1.73 10.08
N VAL A 128 -3.34 -2.65 11.02
CA VAL A 128 -3.13 -2.42 12.46
C VAL A 128 -1.65 -2.41 12.82
N ALA A 129 -0.94 -3.51 12.54
CA ALA A 129 0.45 -3.66 12.92
C ALA A 129 1.35 -2.66 12.17
N GLY A 130 1.06 -2.39 10.90
CA GLY A 130 1.76 -1.38 10.12
C GLY A 130 1.58 0.02 10.69
N SER A 131 0.35 0.39 11.09
CA SER A 131 0.08 1.68 11.72
C SER A 131 0.81 1.83 13.07
N LEU A 132 0.76 0.79 13.92
CA LEU A 132 1.44 0.80 15.22
C LEU A 132 2.96 0.85 15.06
N TRP A 133 3.52 0.07 14.13
CA TRP A 133 4.95 0.08 13.81
C TRP A 133 5.38 1.45 13.29
N PHE A 134 4.66 2.00 12.31
CA PHE A 134 4.98 3.31 11.74
C PHE A 134 4.97 4.38 12.81
N PHE A 135 3.93 4.40 13.66
CA PHE A 135 3.84 5.33 14.80
C PHE A 135 5.04 5.19 15.75
N ALA A 136 5.32 3.98 16.23
CA ALA A 136 6.40 3.74 17.17
C ALA A 136 7.76 4.15 16.59
N TRP A 137 8.04 3.71 15.37
CA TRP A 137 9.33 3.92 14.72
C TRP A 137 9.58 5.38 14.34
N THR A 138 8.57 6.07 13.78
CA THR A 138 8.75 7.46 13.33
C THR A 138 8.83 8.44 14.49
N ASN A 139 8.06 8.24 15.57
CA ASN A 139 8.15 9.10 16.76
C ASN A 139 9.49 8.88 17.50
N PHE A 140 10.00 7.65 17.55
CA PHE A 140 11.37 7.42 18.00
C PHE A 140 12.39 8.20 17.15
N GLY A 141 12.21 8.21 15.83
CA GLY A 141 13.03 9.01 14.91
C GLY A 141 12.98 10.51 15.18
N VAL A 142 11.77 11.07 15.41
CA VAL A 142 11.60 12.49 15.73
C VAL A 142 12.35 12.85 17.02
N TRP A 143 12.18 12.04 18.06
CA TRP A 143 12.92 12.21 19.32
C TRP A 143 14.44 12.14 19.13
N LEU A 144 14.91 11.21 18.28
CA LEU A 144 16.34 10.97 18.09
C LEU A 144 17.03 12.06 17.24
N MET A 145 16.35 12.56 16.19
CA MET A 145 17.01 13.30 15.11
C MET A 145 16.59 14.77 15.00
N ASP A 146 15.35 15.10 15.33
CA ASP A 146 14.77 16.39 14.93
C ASP A 146 15.02 17.51 15.96
N GLY A 147 15.61 17.17 17.12
CA GLY A 147 15.91 18.10 18.21
C GLY A 147 14.68 18.73 18.88
N LEU A 148 13.47 18.29 18.48
CA LEU A 148 12.20 18.84 18.95
C LEU A 148 11.91 18.49 20.42
N TYR A 149 12.46 17.38 20.91
CA TYR A 149 12.28 16.89 22.26
C TYR A 149 13.63 16.74 22.97
N PRO A 150 13.68 16.90 24.31
CA PRO A 150 14.89 16.61 25.08
C PRO A 150 15.36 15.17 24.86
N SER A 151 16.69 14.95 24.81
CA SER A 151 17.31 13.62 24.67
C SER A 151 17.24 12.81 25.97
N THR A 152 16.05 12.71 26.55
CA THR A 152 15.71 11.96 27.77
C THR A 152 14.53 11.03 27.51
N LEU A 153 14.28 10.09 28.43
CA LEU A 153 13.10 9.22 28.35
C LEU A 153 11.80 10.03 28.39
N ASP A 154 11.75 11.12 29.16
CA ASP A 154 10.58 12.01 29.19
C ASP A 154 10.35 12.69 27.85
N GLY A 155 11.41 13.09 27.14
CA GLY A 155 11.29 13.62 25.78
C GLY A 155 10.78 12.59 24.78
N LEU A 156 11.20 11.32 24.92
CA LEU A 156 10.69 10.23 24.08
C LEU A 156 9.19 10.00 24.34
N LEU A 157 8.78 9.96 25.61
CA LEU A 157 7.37 9.84 25.98
C LEU A 157 6.56 11.03 25.46
N ALA A 158 7.09 12.25 25.55
CA ALA A 158 6.46 13.45 25.00
C ALA A 158 6.24 13.34 23.49
N SER A 159 7.22 12.81 22.74
CA SER A 159 7.06 12.55 21.31
C SER A 159 5.92 11.58 21.03
N TYR A 160 5.84 10.46 21.75
CA TYR A 160 4.75 9.50 21.55
C TYR A 160 3.38 10.07 21.89
N VAL A 161 3.26 10.81 23.01
CA VAL A 161 2.01 11.44 23.41
C VAL A 161 1.55 12.45 22.36
N ALA A 162 2.47 13.28 21.85
CA ALA A 162 2.17 14.24 20.78
C ALA A 162 1.77 13.56 19.47
N GLY A 163 2.30 12.35 19.20
CA GLY A 163 1.99 11.57 18.00
C GLY A 163 0.62 10.85 18.04
N LEU A 164 -0.05 10.74 19.20
CA LEU A 164 -1.29 9.96 19.34
C LEU A 164 -2.43 10.40 18.39
N PRO A 165 -2.68 11.70 18.13
CA PRO A 165 -3.69 12.12 17.16
C PRO A 165 -3.41 11.60 15.75
N PHE A 166 -2.14 11.55 15.35
CA PHE A 166 -1.71 11.03 14.05
C PHE A 166 -1.92 9.52 13.96
N LEU A 167 -1.59 8.78 15.04
CA LEU A 167 -1.85 7.34 15.12
C LEU A 167 -3.34 7.06 14.99
N ARG A 168 -4.19 7.80 15.70
CA ARG A 168 -5.64 7.59 15.67
C ARG A 168 -6.18 7.70 14.25
N THR A 169 -5.83 8.77 13.55
CA THR A 169 -6.29 9.00 12.17
C THR A 169 -5.77 7.92 11.22
N MET A 170 -4.47 7.63 11.28
CA MET A 170 -3.83 6.62 10.43
C MET A 170 -4.43 5.22 10.66
N LEU A 171 -4.61 4.83 11.92
CA LEU A 171 -5.15 3.52 12.30
C LEU A 171 -6.60 3.36 11.82
N LEU A 172 -7.46 4.35 12.06
CA LEU A 172 -8.85 4.30 11.60
C LEU A 172 -8.94 4.26 10.07
N GLY A 173 -8.12 5.05 9.37
CA GLY A 173 -8.01 5.00 7.92
C GLY A 173 -7.59 3.63 7.43
N ASN A 174 -6.51 3.06 7.99
CA ASN A 174 -5.98 1.78 7.57
C ASN A 174 -6.87 0.58 7.92
N LEU A 175 -7.65 0.65 9.00
CA LEU A 175 -8.66 -0.35 9.35
C LEU A 175 -9.77 -0.47 8.29
N VAL A 176 -10.00 0.58 7.50
CA VAL A 176 -11.03 0.60 6.44
C VAL A 176 -10.39 0.41 5.06
N LEU A 177 -9.37 1.22 4.75
CA LEU A 177 -8.82 1.32 3.40
C LEU A 177 -8.00 0.08 2.99
N VAL A 178 -7.25 -0.53 3.91
CA VAL A 178 -6.43 -1.71 3.59
C VAL A 178 -7.28 -2.96 3.32
N PRO A 179 -8.31 -3.27 4.15
CA PRO A 179 -9.27 -4.32 3.80
C PRO A 179 -10.05 -4.02 2.52
N LEU A 180 -10.42 -2.76 2.27
CA LEU A 180 -11.10 -2.36 1.03
C LEU A 180 -10.22 -2.64 -0.19
N ALA A 181 -8.92 -2.32 -0.13
CA ALA A 181 -7.96 -2.69 -1.17
C ALA A 181 -7.92 -4.21 -1.43
N ALA A 182 -7.97 -5.02 -0.36
CA ALA A 182 -8.03 -6.47 -0.48
C ALA A 182 -9.32 -6.96 -1.15
N VAL A 183 -10.46 -6.32 -0.86
CA VAL A 183 -11.76 -6.59 -1.50
C VAL A 183 -11.71 -6.25 -2.98
N VAL A 184 -11.25 -5.05 -3.34
CA VAL A 184 -11.12 -4.62 -4.74
C VAL A 184 -10.26 -5.60 -5.54
N ALA A 185 -9.09 -5.98 -5.02
CA ALA A 185 -8.24 -6.98 -5.66
C ALA A 185 -8.93 -8.35 -5.80
N GLY A 186 -9.70 -8.77 -4.78
CA GLY A 186 -10.48 -10.00 -4.83
C GLY A 186 -11.61 -9.97 -5.87
N LEU A 187 -12.30 -8.83 -6.02
CA LEU A 187 -13.34 -8.64 -7.04
C LEU A 187 -12.76 -8.68 -8.45
N VAL A 188 -11.60 -8.04 -8.66
CA VAL A 188 -10.85 -8.13 -9.92
C VAL A 188 -10.51 -9.58 -10.27
N GLU A 189 -9.95 -10.33 -9.32
CA GLU A 189 -9.60 -11.73 -9.55
C GLU A 189 -10.83 -12.59 -9.88
N ARG A 190 -11.97 -12.34 -9.25
CA ARG A 190 -13.24 -13.04 -9.52
C ARG A 190 -13.80 -12.70 -10.90
N ALA A 191 -13.80 -11.42 -11.27
CA ALA A 191 -14.30 -10.98 -12.57
C ALA A 191 -13.48 -11.59 -13.73
N GLU A 192 -12.16 -11.62 -13.60
CA GLU A 192 -11.28 -12.28 -14.57
C GLU A 192 -11.57 -13.78 -14.67
N ALA A 193 -11.75 -14.47 -13.54
CA ALA A 193 -12.08 -15.89 -13.52
C ALA A 193 -13.43 -16.18 -14.21
N SER A 194 -14.46 -15.36 -13.93
CA SER A 194 -15.78 -15.50 -14.54
C SER A 194 -15.76 -15.28 -16.05
N ALA A 195 -14.98 -14.29 -16.54
CA ALA A 195 -14.85 -14.01 -17.97
C ALA A 195 -14.23 -15.17 -18.74
N LEU A 196 -13.33 -15.94 -18.11
CA LEU A 196 -12.69 -17.12 -18.71
C LEU A 196 -13.60 -18.34 -18.79
N THR A 197 -14.56 -18.46 -17.87
CA THR A 197 -15.53 -19.56 -17.82
C THR A 197 -16.78 -19.33 -18.67
N ALA A 198 -16.95 -18.13 -19.24
CA ALA A 198 -18.11 -17.80 -20.07
C ALA A 198 -18.07 -18.59 -21.40
N PRO A 199 -19.19 -19.20 -21.83
CA PRO A 199 -19.25 -19.90 -23.10
C PRO A 199 -18.95 -18.95 -24.26
N ALA A 200 -18.17 -19.42 -25.25
CA ALA A 200 -17.85 -18.62 -26.42
C ALA A 200 -19.14 -18.17 -27.14
N PRO A 201 -19.19 -16.93 -27.67
CA PRO A 201 -20.37 -16.48 -28.41
C PRO A 201 -20.63 -17.44 -29.57
N ALA A 202 -21.88 -17.91 -29.68
CA ALA A 202 -22.31 -18.76 -30.78
C ALA A 202 -22.00 -18.00 -32.09
N LYS A 203 -21.15 -18.59 -32.92
CA LYS A 203 -20.91 -18.06 -34.27
C LYS A 203 -22.23 -18.21 -35.03
N GLY A 204 -22.87 -17.09 -35.33
CA GLY A 204 -24.01 -17.01 -36.24
C GLY A 204 -23.59 -17.26 -37.69
#